data_AF-A0A812SUP2-F1
#
_entry.id   AF-A0A812SUP2-F1
#
_cell.length_a   1.000
_cell.length_b   1.000
_cell.length_c   1.000
_cell.angle_alpha   90.00
_cell.angle_beta   90.00
_cell.angle_gamma   90.00
#
_symmetry.space_group_name_H-M   'P 1'
#
loop_
_entity.id
_entity.type
_entity.pdbx_description
1 polymer ?
#
loop_
_entity_poly.entity_id
_entity_poly.type
_entity_poly.pdbx_seq_one_letter_code
_entity_poly.pdbx_strand_id
1 'polypeptide(L)'
;MSADPYAVLGTSPGFTFLQLSEAYRRAAEAAEQAPPSAAAVALRRSAVAFEALSWELLRRGGPCTSGEPRRAALPCPDRCLPMHLLPSCQQPCVQPSSLSRRRWTRKSLRLHSALKRLRAALQRLPPQPREEGIRALSPEVRLQLLKFMEASAMPSASTAECEPKRPKRPSRRPAEPKASRASQATKACGLQRSRQGLFRAKISFEHIRLYSSYTFRQMAVEYHILLVRLRQLVMMNTQPGATESVSELCEAFSAAFAELEREPVVNMRPRSCLGSQSECHDLNHFLQQYGIRSYLSIHAARWLGSTHVSSPVLPLVDVLKLRHQLLLARSQGWEPFRDAWLGMMRKTESPGRDRATAFEQEATKPCRWGCKKRRRATEALNKAMARQKSQPGLRPRVSGTPGTSGASGPAKDMAVERLKVASCATERALAACNGTRRRGIRSTRRPG
;
A
#
# COMPACT_ATOMS: atom_id res chain seq x y z
N MET A 1 19.60 1.80 -1.41
CA MET A 1 19.20 3.08 -2.03
C MET A 1 18.39 2.74 -3.27
N SER A 2 17.29 3.45 -3.54
CA SER A 2 16.54 3.23 -4.79
C SER A 2 17.39 3.77 -5.92
N ALA A 3 17.73 2.93 -6.90
CA ALA A 3 18.35 3.43 -8.12
C ALA A 3 17.35 4.38 -8.81
N ASP A 4 17.87 5.41 -9.47
CA ASP A 4 17.08 6.30 -10.30
C ASP A 4 16.42 5.50 -11.45
N PRO A 5 15.07 5.50 -11.57
CA PRO A 5 14.39 4.72 -12.61
C PRO A 5 14.79 5.12 -14.03
N TYR A 6 15.16 6.39 -14.27
CA TYR A 6 15.66 6.87 -15.56
C TYR A 6 16.99 6.19 -15.92
N ALA A 7 17.94 6.18 -14.98
CA ALA A 7 19.22 5.50 -15.14
C ALA A 7 19.08 3.98 -15.36
N VAL A 8 18.10 3.34 -14.71
CA VAL A 8 17.84 1.89 -14.87
C VAL A 8 17.41 1.53 -16.29
N LEU A 9 16.64 2.40 -16.96
CA LEU A 9 16.18 2.18 -18.33
C LEU A 9 17.03 2.89 -19.39
N GLY A 10 18.01 3.68 -18.98
CA GLY A 10 18.83 4.48 -19.91
C GLY A 10 18.01 5.53 -20.65
N THR A 11 17.03 6.16 -19.98
CA THR A 11 16.17 7.19 -20.57
C THR A 11 16.36 8.54 -19.89
N SER A 12 16.05 9.63 -20.62
CA SER A 12 16.02 10.99 -20.10
C SER A 12 14.57 11.44 -19.87
N PRO A 13 14.30 12.40 -18.96
CA PRO A 13 12.97 12.99 -18.83
C PRO A 13 12.42 13.52 -20.17
N GLY A 14 11.10 13.40 -20.38
CA GLY A 14 10.44 13.88 -21.61
C GLY A 14 10.16 12.82 -22.68
N PHE A 15 10.35 11.53 -22.37
CA PHE A 15 10.02 10.44 -23.30
C PHE A 15 8.52 10.27 -23.53
N THR A 16 8.16 9.71 -24.68
CA THR A 16 6.81 9.17 -24.95
C THR A 16 6.63 7.77 -24.34
N PHE A 17 5.40 7.28 -24.24
CA PHE A 17 5.16 5.91 -23.78
C PHE A 17 5.81 4.86 -24.71
N LEU A 18 5.83 5.13 -26.02
CA LEU A 18 6.50 4.30 -27.01
C LEU A 18 8.01 4.20 -26.74
N GLN A 19 8.69 5.34 -26.58
CA GLN A 19 10.12 5.40 -26.26
C GLN A 19 10.44 4.71 -24.93
N LEU A 20 9.57 4.87 -23.93
CA LEU A 20 9.72 4.18 -22.64
C LEU A 20 9.61 2.66 -22.80
N SER A 21 8.67 2.19 -23.63
CA SER A 21 8.46 0.77 -23.89
C SER A 21 9.65 0.15 -24.62
N GLU A 22 10.21 0.85 -25.60
CA GLU A 22 11.44 0.44 -26.30
C GLU A 22 12.65 0.40 -25.37
N ALA A 23 12.80 1.39 -24.48
CA ALA A 23 13.85 1.38 -23.48
C ALA A 23 13.69 0.19 -22.51
N TYR A 24 12.46 -0.16 -22.14
CA TYR A 24 12.20 -1.34 -21.31
C TYR A 24 12.53 -2.65 -22.03
N ARG A 25 12.22 -2.78 -23.32
CA ARG A 25 12.65 -3.94 -24.15
C ARG A 25 14.16 -4.10 -24.16
N ARG A 26 14.87 -3.03 -24.52
CA ARG A 26 16.35 -3.02 -24.54
C ARG A 26 16.95 -3.36 -23.18
N ALA A 27 16.39 -2.83 -22.09
CA ALA A 27 16.84 -3.16 -20.74
C ALA A 27 16.56 -4.62 -20.36
N ALA A 28 15.44 -5.20 -20.84
CA ALA A 28 15.12 -6.60 -20.61
C ALA A 28 16.00 -7.56 -21.43
N GLU A 29 16.42 -7.17 -22.63
CA GLU A 29 17.41 -7.87 -23.46
C GLU A 29 18.81 -7.78 -22.86
N ALA A 30 19.25 -6.60 -22.43
CA ALA A 30 20.53 -6.44 -21.74
C ALA A 30 20.58 -7.28 -20.44
N ALA A 31 19.45 -7.41 -19.74
CA ALA A 31 19.35 -8.28 -18.57
C ALA A 31 19.52 -9.77 -18.90
N GLU A 32 19.26 -10.21 -20.13
CA GLU A 32 19.53 -11.59 -20.57
C GLU A 32 21.02 -11.87 -20.69
N GLN A 33 21.77 -10.91 -21.21
CA GLN A 33 23.21 -11.04 -21.43
C GLN A 33 23.99 -11.04 -20.11
N ALA A 34 23.36 -10.62 -19.00
CA ALA A 34 23.96 -10.64 -17.68
C ALA A 34 24.06 -12.09 -17.12
N PRO A 35 25.01 -12.35 -16.20
CA PRO A 35 25.09 -13.64 -15.50
C PRO A 35 23.75 -14.04 -14.87
N PRO A 36 23.38 -15.33 -14.80
CA PRO A 36 22.05 -15.77 -14.34
C PRO A 36 21.61 -15.23 -12.97
N SER A 37 22.56 -15.03 -12.05
CA SER A 37 22.33 -14.44 -10.72
C SER A 37 21.98 -12.95 -10.78
N ALA A 38 22.54 -12.21 -11.73
CA ALA A 38 22.31 -10.78 -11.96
C ALA A 38 21.11 -10.53 -12.88
N ALA A 39 20.88 -11.39 -13.86
CA ALA A 39 19.81 -11.28 -14.86
C ALA A 39 18.42 -11.11 -14.23
N ALA A 40 18.08 -11.95 -13.25
CA ALA A 40 16.78 -11.87 -12.56
C ALA A 40 16.61 -10.56 -11.78
N VAL A 41 17.70 -10.03 -11.21
CA VAL A 41 17.69 -8.77 -10.46
C VAL A 41 17.57 -7.58 -11.43
N ALA A 42 18.33 -7.58 -12.52
CA ALA A 42 18.29 -6.56 -13.56
C ALA A 42 16.89 -6.47 -14.20
N LEU A 43 16.32 -7.62 -14.60
CA LEU A 43 14.98 -7.69 -15.19
C LEU A 43 13.89 -7.20 -14.22
N ARG A 44 14.01 -7.53 -12.93
CA ARG A 44 13.07 -7.03 -11.92
C ARG A 44 13.21 -5.52 -11.71
N ARG A 45 14.44 -4.99 -11.75
CA ARG A 45 14.69 -3.55 -11.62
C ARG A 45 14.14 -2.78 -12.81
N SER A 46 14.37 -3.26 -14.04
CA SER A 46 13.83 -2.63 -15.24
C SER A 46 12.30 -2.65 -15.26
N ALA A 47 11.66 -3.76 -14.86
CA ALA A 47 10.20 -3.82 -14.75
C ALA A 47 9.64 -2.81 -13.73
N VAL A 48 10.28 -2.68 -12.56
CA VAL A 48 9.87 -1.69 -11.53
C VAL A 48 10.09 -0.26 -12.00
N ALA A 49 11.21 0.01 -12.69
CA ALA A 49 11.50 1.33 -13.25
C ALA A 49 10.47 1.70 -14.33
N PHE A 50 10.14 0.76 -15.21
CA PHE A 50 9.12 0.93 -16.23
C PHE A 50 7.76 1.26 -15.60
N GLU A 51 7.27 0.45 -14.63
CA GLU A 51 6.02 0.74 -13.93
C GLU A 51 5.99 2.14 -13.30
N ALA A 52 7.09 2.57 -12.69
CA ALA A 52 7.19 3.88 -12.04
C ALA A 52 7.14 5.03 -13.06
N LEU A 53 7.92 4.93 -14.14
CA LEU A 53 8.00 5.93 -15.20
C LEU A 53 6.71 6.01 -16.03
N SER A 54 6.08 4.87 -16.32
CA SER A 54 4.76 4.83 -16.97
C SER A 54 3.73 5.57 -16.12
N TRP A 55 3.72 5.37 -14.80
CA TRP A 55 2.81 6.11 -13.92
C TRP A 55 3.12 7.62 -13.88
N GLU A 56 4.39 8.00 -13.99
CA GLU A 56 4.78 9.40 -14.07
C GLU A 56 4.29 10.07 -15.36
N LEU A 57 4.43 9.40 -16.51
CA LEU A 57 3.86 9.88 -17.78
C LEU A 57 2.36 10.13 -17.68
N LEU A 58 1.64 9.19 -17.08
CA LEU A 58 0.19 9.31 -16.90
C LEU A 58 -0.19 10.57 -16.10
N ARG A 59 0.59 10.88 -15.06
CA ARG A 59 0.35 12.07 -14.23
C ARG A 59 0.70 13.38 -14.95
N ARG A 60 1.68 13.36 -15.87
CA ARG A 60 2.07 14.53 -16.67
C ARG A 60 1.09 14.80 -17.80
N GLY A 61 0.57 13.75 -18.43
CA GLY A 61 -0.39 13.81 -19.54
C GLY A 61 -1.85 13.84 -19.11
N GLY A 62 -2.17 14.28 -17.88
CA GLY A 62 -3.56 14.52 -17.47
C GLY A 62 -4.24 15.46 -18.48
N PRO A 63 -5.55 15.31 -18.73
CA PRO A 63 -6.22 15.98 -19.83
C PRO A 63 -6.02 17.49 -19.72
N CYS A 64 -5.15 18.03 -20.57
CA CYS A 64 -5.18 19.42 -20.97
C CYS A 64 -6.44 19.59 -21.83
N THR A 65 -7.62 19.54 -21.22
CA THR A 65 -8.83 20.09 -21.86
C THR A 65 -8.52 21.56 -22.12
N SER A 66 -8.59 21.93 -23.40
CA SER A 66 -8.44 23.28 -23.97
C SER A 66 -7.11 23.99 -23.72
N GLY A 67 -6.18 23.85 -24.67
CA GLY A 67 -6.16 24.76 -25.81
C GLY A 67 -6.33 26.27 -25.57
N GLU A 68 -5.83 26.84 -24.47
CA GLU A 68 -5.36 28.23 -24.54
C GLU A 68 -3.85 28.23 -24.79
N PRO A 69 -3.36 28.84 -25.89
CA PRO A 69 -1.94 29.06 -26.06
C PRO A 69 -1.49 29.95 -24.91
N ARG A 70 -0.66 29.41 -24.00
CA ARG A 70 0.11 30.22 -23.04
C ARG A 70 0.83 31.30 -23.86
N ARG A 71 0.26 32.50 -23.90
CA ARG A 71 0.96 33.70 -24.34
C ARG A 71 2.26 33.76 -23.55
N ALA A 72 3.35 33.89 -24.29
CA ALA A 72 4.69 34.04 -23.76
C ALA A 72 4.70 35.10 -22.66
N ALA A 73 4.90 34.66 -21.42
CA ALA A 73 5.28 35.56 -20.35
C ALA A 73 6.72 36.00 -20.64
N LEU A 74 6.88 37.29 -20.90
CA LEU A 74 8.13 38.00 -21.12
C LEU A 74 9.15 37.75 -19.97
N PRO A 75 10.46 37.83 -20.26
CA PRO A 75 11.49 37.71 -19.25
C PRO A 75 11.53 38.95 -18.33
N CYS A 76 11.49 38.74 -17.01
CA CYS A 76 11.93 39.76 -16.06
C CYS A 76 13.46 39.71 -15.95
N PRO A 77 14.18 40.84 -16.14
CA PRO A 77 15.58 40.93 -15.82
C PRO A 77 15.80 41.36 -14.36
N ASP A 78 17.01 41.06 -13.88
CA ASP A 78 17.73 41.69 -12.77
C ASP A 78 17.27 41.45 -11.31
N ARG A 79 18.08 40.66 -10.58
CA ARG A 79 19.10 41.23 -9.67
C ARG A 79 19.93 40.14 -8.98
N CYS A 80 21.25 40.25 -9.19
CA CYS A 80 22.28 39.64 -8.35
C CYS A 80 22.36 40.38 -7.00
N LEU A 81 22.79 39.70 -5.93
CA LEU A 81 24.06 39.96 -5.22
C LEU A 81 24.32 38.91 -4.11
N PRO A 82 25.61 38.73 -3.71
CA PRO A 82 26.11 37.57 -2.95
C PRO A 82 26.39 37.88 -1.48
N MET A 83 26.54 36.86 -0.64
CA MET A 83 27.13 36.98 0.70
C MET A 83 28.11 35.83 0.98
N HIS A 84 29.36 36.23 1.25
CA HIS A 84 30.47 35.41 1.70
C HIS A 84 30.47 35.23 3.24
N LEU A 85 30.98 34.06 3.65
CA LEU A 85 31.86 33.76 4.81
C LEU A 85 31.42 34.14 6.24
N LEU A 86 31.54 33.16 7.16
CA LEU A 86 32.11 33.28 8.53
C LEU A 86 32.21 31.86 9.19
N PRO A 87 32.94 31.66 10.31
CA PRO A 87 34.08 30.74 10.36
C PRO A 87 33.96 29.57 11.35
N SER A 88 35.01 28.72 11.25
CA SER A 88 35.42 27.59 12.09
C SER A 88 35.33 27.82 13.61
N CYS A 89 34.76 26.85 14.32
CA CYS A 89 34.88 26.71 15.77
C CYS A 89 35.38 25.29 16.09
N GLN A 90 36.61 25.19 16.59
CA GLN A 90 37.21 23.98 17.12
C GLN A 90 36.90 23.86 18.61
N GLN A 91 36.28 22.75 19.05
CA GLN A 91 36.36 22.29 20.44
C GLN A 91 36.28 20.75 20.53
N PRO A 92 36.93 20.14 21.54
CA PRO A 92 37.30 18.73 21.54
C PRO A 92 36.20 17.80 22.08
N CYS A 93 36.02 16.64 21.42
CA CYS A 93 35.07 15.61 21.80
C CYS A 93 35.66 14.60 22.78
N VAL A 94 35.01 14.44 23.93
CA VAL A 94 35.15 13.29 24.84
C VAL A 94 34.39 12.10 24.24
N GLN A 95 35.06 10.95 24.09
CA GLN A 95 34.46 9.75 23.50
C GLN A 95 33.65 8.94 24.53
N PRO A 96 32.45 8.44 24.16
CA PRO A 96 31.87 7.26 24.76
C PRO A 96 31.91 6.05 23.82
N SER A 97 32.24 4.92 24.43
CA SER A 97 32.41 3.57 23.91
C SER A 97 31.30 3.05 23.01
N SER A 98 31.72 2.41 21.92
CA SER A 98 30.90 1.79 20.88
C SER A 98 30.40 0.39 21.24
N LEU A 99 29.15 0.26 21.70
CA LEU A 99 28.43 -1.03 21.68
C LEU A 99 26.94 -0.81 21.39
N SER A 100 26.41 -1.49 20.36
CA SER A 100 24.98 -1.82 20.11
C SER A 100 24.46 -1.44 18.71
N ARG A 101 24.91 -2.11 17.64
CA ARG A 101 24.12 -2.22 16.38
C ARG A 101 23.02 -3.28 16.55
N ARG A 102 21.86 -2.89 17.08
CA ARG A 102 20.70 -3.78 17.23
C ARG A 102 19.97 -4.00 15.91
N ARG A 103 19.67 -5.26 15.58
CA ARG A 103 18.77 -5.65 14.47
C ARG A 103 17.35 -5.15 14.73
N TRP A 104 16.79 -4.42 13.79
CA TRP A 104 15.42 -3.91 13.86
C TRP A 104 14.44 -5.02 13.48
N THR A 105 13.42 -5.26 14.30
CA THR A 105 12.35 -6.23 13.99
C THR A 105 11.36 -5.65 12.98
N ARG A 106 10.59 -6.48 12.27
CA ARG A 106 9.55 -6.01 11.31
C ARG A 106 8.51 -5.06 11.92
N LYS A 107 8.21 -5.21 13.22
CA LYS A 107 7.35 -4.28 13.96
C LYS A 107 7.98 -2.89 14.06
N SER A 108 9.29 -2.83 14.26
CA SER A 108 10.07 -1.60 14.34
C SER A 108 10.09 -0.84 13.00
N LEU A 109 10.19 -1.54 11.86
CA LEU A 109 10.11 -0.91 10.53
C LEU A 109 8.75 -0.22 10.27
N ARG A 110 7.64 -0.88 10.62
CA ARG A 110 6.29 -0.30 10.45
C ARG A 110 6.08 0.93 11.35
N LEU A 111 6.56 0.86 12.60
CA LEU A 111 6.52 1.98 13.53
C LEU A 111 7.35 3.16 12.98
N HIS A 112 8.57 2.90 12.51
CA HIS A 112 9.44 3.92 11.92
C HIS A 112 8.80 4.61 10.71
N SER A 113 8.18 3.86 9.78
CA SER A 113 7.44 4.46 8.66
C SER A 113 6.22 5.26 9.10
N ALA A 114 5.52 4.82 10.15
CA ALA A 114 4.38 5.55 10.69
C ALA A 114 4.81 6.88 11.34
N LEU A 115 5.87 6.87 12.17
CA LEU A 115 6.44 8.07 12.80
C LEU A 115 6.99 9.05 11.76
N LYS A 116 7.63 8.56 10.69
CA LYS A 116 8.08 9.41 9.57
C LYS A 116 6.91 10.15 8.90
N ARG A 117 5.78 9.47 8.65
CA ARG A 117 4.58 10.10 8.09
C ARG A 117 3.94 11.09 9.04
N LEU A 118 3.87 10.76 10.34
CA LEU A 118 3.35 11.65 11.37
C LEU A 118 4.17 12.93 11.46
N ARG A 119 5.50 12.84 11.47
CA ARG A 119 6.41 14.00 11.41
C ARG A 119 6.12 14.86 10.18
N ALA A 120 6.05 14.25 9.00
CA ALA A 120 5.79 14.99 7.75
C ALA A 120 4.43 15.69 7.76
N ALA A 121 3.39 15.07 8.33
CA ALA A 121 2.07 15.67 8.48
C ALA A 121 2.10 16.86 9.46
N LEU A 122 2.73 16.70 10.62
CA LEU A 122 2.86 17.77 11.62
C LEU A 122 3.69 18.95 11.09
N GLN A 123 4.73 18.70 10.30
CA GLN A 123 5.57 19.73 9.69
C GLN A 123 4.83 20.59 8.65
N ARG A 124 3.74 20.08 8.06
CA ARG A 124 2.90 20.85 7.11
C ARG A 124 1.92 21.79 7.82
N LEU A 125 1.64 21.56 9.10
CA LEU A 125 0.76 22.44 9.87
C LEU A 125 1.49 23.73 10.28
N PRO A 126 0.79 24.87 10.38
CA PRO A 126 1.30 26.09 11.01
C PRO A 126 1.68 25.84 12.48
N PRO A 127 2.43 26.75 13.13
CA PRO A 127 2.95 26.53 14.49
C PRO A 127 1.87 26.21 15.53
N GLN A 128 0.79 27.01 15.59
CA GLN A 128 -0.29 26.82 16.58
C GLN A 128 -1.02 25.47 16.41
N PRO A 129 -1.55 25.13 15.22
CA PRO A 129 -2.22 23.83 15.01
C PRO A 129 -1.28 22.64 15.15
N ARG A 130 0.02 22.82 14.89
CA ARG A 130 1.04 21.79 15.10
C ARG A 130 1.19 21.48 16.59
N GLU A 131 1.25 22.49 17.45
CA GLU A 131 1.34 22.30 18.89
C GLU A 131 0.10 21.60 19.45
N GLU A 132 -1.09 22.06 19.06
CA GLU A 132 -2.35 21.43 19.44
C GLU A 132 -2.42 19.99 18.96
N GLY A 133 -2.03 19.74 17.70
CA GLY A 133 -1.93 18.40 17.13
C GLY A 133 -0.97 17.51 17.92
N ILE A 134 0.18 18.03 18.37
CA ILE A 134 1.13 17.29 19.21
C ILE A 134 0.53 17.04 20.61
N ARG A 135 -0.11 18.03 21.24
CA ARG A 135 -0.74 17.88 22.57
C ARG A 135 -1.89 16.86 22.55
N ALA A 136 -2.62 16.77 21.45
CA ALA A 136 -3.70 15.81 21.24
C ALA A 136 -3.21 14.35 21.06
N LEU A 137 -1.93 14.13 20.73
CA LEU A 137 -1.36 12.79 20.64
C LEU A 137 -1.26 12.13 22.02
N SER A 138 -1.46 10.81 22.06
CA SER A 138 -1.23 10.04 23.28
C SER A 138 0.23 10.22 23.77
N PRO A 139 0.47 10.22 25.09
CA PRO A 139 1.81 10.40 25.65
C PRO A 139 2.86 9.43 25.08
N GLU A 140 2.46 8.18 24.82
CA GLU A 140 3.32 7.16 24.24
C GLU A 140 3.75 7.48 22.81
N VAL A 141 2.83 7.98 21.97
CA VAL A 141 3.14 8.38 20.59
C VAL A 141 4.03 9.62 20.58
N ARG A 142 3.79 10.59 21.47
CA ARG A 142 4.68 11.76 21.64
C ARG A 142 6.11 11.35 21.98
N LEU A 143 6.29 10.45 22.94
CA LEU A 143 7.61 9.95 23.33
C LEU A 143 8.31 9.21 22.18
N GLN A 144 7.58 8.37 21.43
CA GLN A 144 8.15 7.66 20.29
C GLN A 144 8.52 8.61 19.13
N LEU A 145 7.70 9.63 18.88
CA LEU A 145 7.98 10.66 17.89
C LEU A 145 9.22 11.48 18.28
N LEU A 146 9.35 11.86 19.56
CA LEU A 146 10.51 12.58 20.08
C LEU A 146 11.79 11.76 19.91
N LYS A 147 11.81 10.50 20.37
CA LYS A 147 12.94 9.57 20.17
C LYS A 147 13.30 9.39 18.71
N PHE A 148 12.30 9.29 17.84
CA PHE A 148 12.50 9.19 16.40
C PHE A 148 13.14 10.46 15.83
N MET A 149 12.73 11.65 16.29
CA MET A 149 13.30 12.92 15.86
C MET A 149 14.74 13.09 16.35
N GLU A 150 15.03 12.79 17.61
CA GLU A 150 16.39 12.79 18.19
C GLU A 150 17.32 11.85 17.42
N ALA A 151 16.88 10.61 17.16
CA ALA A 151 17.65 9.63 16.39
C ALA A 151 17.90 10.07 14.94
N SER A 152 17.05 10.94 14.39
CA SER A 152 17.19 11.47 13.02
C SER A 152 17.94 12.81 12.95
N ALA A 153 18.09 13.50 14.08
CA ALA A 153 18.78 14.79 14.19
C ALA A 153 20.28 14.60 14.35
N MET A 154 20.73 13.42 14.79
CA MET A 154 22.14 13.06 14.77
C MET A 154 22.65 13.10 13.33
N PRO A 155 23.53 14.06 12.98
CA PRO A 155 24.13 14.10 11.66
C PRO A 155 24.84 12.77 11.47
N SER A 156 24.43 12.01 10.45
CA SER A 156 25.19 10.85 10.03
C SER A 156 26.51 11.40 9.49
N ALA A 157 27.51 11.53 10.37
CA ALA A 157 28.87 11.84 9.98
C ALA A 157 29.22 10.89 8.83
N SER A 158 29.40 11.48 7.65
CA SER A 158 29.70 10.78 6.43
C SER A 158 30.92 9.92 6.69
N THR A 159 30.76 8.61 6.58
CA THR A 159 31.87 7.68 6.37
C THR A 159 32.46 7.98 4.99
N ALA A 160 33.30 9.02 4.93
CA ALA A 160 34.38 9.15 3.99
C ALA A 160 35.66 9.01 4.83
N GLU A 161 36.66 8.35 4.25
CA GLU A 161 38.04 8.16 4.72
C GLU A 161 38.41 6.87 5.47
N CYS A 162 39.11 6.03 4.69
CA CYS A 162 40.33 5.28 5.00
C CYS A 162 40.38 4.43 6.27
N GLU A 163 40.01 3.15 6.11
CA GLU A 163 40.59 2.09 6.94
C GLU A 163 42.04 1.78 6.47
N PRO A 164 43.04 1.80 7.36
CA PRO A 164 44.35 1.23 7.09
C PRO A 164 44.29 -0.30 7.10
N LYS A 165 44.82 -0.90 6.03
CA LYS A 165 44.97 -2.35 5.83
C LYS A 165 45.74 -2.98 6.99
N ARG A 166 45.06 -3.70 7.88
CA ARG A 166 45.71 -4.65 8.80
C ARG A 166 46.01 -5.98 8.09
N PRO A 167 47.20 -6.58 8.31
CA PRO A 167 47.58 -7.84 7.69
C PRO A 167 46.71 -8.99 8.19
N LYS A 168 46.13 -9.73 7.24
CA LYS A 168 45.25 -10.88 7.46
C LYS A 168 46.07 -12.07 7.96
N ARG A 169 45.78 -12.53 9.19
CA ARG A 169 46.09 -13.90 9.62
C ARG A 169 45.20 -14.89 8.83
N PRO A 170 45.73 -16.06 8.40
CA PRO A 170 44.95 -17.08 7.71
C PRO A 170 44.01 -17.81 8.68
N SER A 171 42.82 -17.26 8.86
CA SER A 171 41.75 -17.90 9.64
C SER A 171 40.78 -18.63 8.71
N ARG A 172 40.73 -19.96 8.90
CA ARG A 172 39.72 -20.95 8.53
C ARG A 172 38.49 -20.42 7.77
N ARG A 173 38.29 -21.00 6.57
CA ARG A 173 37.14 -20.87 5.66
C ARG A 173 35.84 -20.48 6.38
N PRO A 174 35.29 -19.29 6.14
CA PRO A 174 33.93 -18.98 6.56
C PRO A 174 32.97 -19.76 5.67
N ALA A 175 32.18 -20.64 6.29
CA ALA A 175 31.04 -21.26 5.63
C ALA A 175 30.18 -20.15 5.01
N GLU A 176 29.94 -20.25 3.70
CA GLU A 176 29.12 -19.30 2.97
C GLU A 176 27.82 -19.03 3.74
N PRO A 177 27.48 -17.76 4.00
CA PRO A 177 26.23 -17.44 4.65
C PRO A 177 25.10 -17.87 3.74
N LYS A 178 24.50 -19.04 4.04
CA LYS A 178 23.29 -19.56 3.42
C LYS A 178 22.31 -18.40 3.30
N ALA A 179 22.15 -17.91 2.08
CA ALA A 179 21.30 -16.79 1.74
C ALA A 179 19.95 -17.01 2.42
N SER A 180 19.68 -16.26 3.48
CA SER A 180 18.50 -16.46 4.29
C SER A 180 17.29 -16.34 3.36
N ARG A 181 16.47 -17.39 3.30
CA ARG A 181 15.16 -17.49 2.61
C ARG A 181 14.13 -16.44 3.10
N ALA A 182 14.57 -15.37 3.76
CA ALA A 182 13.79 -14.30 4.34
C ALA A 182 13.52 -13.12 3.40
N SER A 183 13.91 -13.21 2.11
CA SER A 183 13.27 -12.43 1.04
C SER A 183 11.87 -13.00 0.79
N GLN A 184 10.99 -12.87 1.78
CA GLN A 184 9.57 -13.04 1.55
C GLN A 184 9.22 -12.17 0.36
N ALA A 185 8.77 -12.85 -0.70
CA ALA A 185 8.22 -12.28 -1.90
C ALA A 185 7.25 -11.16 -1.51
N THR A 186 7.73 -9.92 -1.48
CA THR A 186 6.93 -8.77 -1.88
C THR A 186 6.29 -9.23 -3.18
N LYS A 187 4.98 -9.47 -3.14
CA LYS A 187 4.15 -9.96 -4.25
C LYS A 187 4.59 -9.24 -5.52
N ALA A 188 5.53 -9.84 -6.24
CA ALA A 188 6.33 -9.09 -7.19
C ALA A 188 5.43 -8.81 -8.38
N CYS A 189 5.14 -7.52 -8.60
CA CYS A 189 4.73 -7.06 -9.92
C CYS A 189 5.96 -7.10 -10.83
N GLY A 190 5.74 -7.17 -12.13
CA GLY A 190 6.77 -7.41 -13.14
C GLY A 190 6.75 -8.83 -13.68
N LEU A 191 7.93 -9.34 -14.00
CA LEU A 191 8.13 -10.63 -14.66
C LEU A 191 8.47 -11.72 -13.64
N GLN A 192 7.73 -12.82 -13.69
CA GLN A 192 7.94 -14.00 -12.86
C GLN A 192 8.45 -15.16 -13.72
N ARG A 193 9.64 -15.67 -13.40
CA ARG A 193 10.21 -16.87 -14.03
C ARG A 193 9.66 -18.15 -13.37
N SER A 194 9.25 -19.11 -14.19
CA SER A 194 8.86 -20.46 -13.79
C SER A 194 10.08 -21.36 -13.63
N ARG A 195 9.90 -22.54 -13.02
CA ARG A 195 10.97 -23.55 -12.94
C ARG A 195 11.40 -24.08 -14.30
N GLN A 196 10.51 -24.03 -15.29
CA GLN A 196 10.74 -24.46 -16.67
C GLN A 196 11.42 -23.37 -17.53
N GLY A 197 11.82 -22.25 -16.94
CA GLY A 197 12.43 -21.14 -17.68
C GLY A 197 11.43 -20.26 -18.45
N LEU A 198 10.13 -20.54 -18.38
CA LEU A 198 9.10 -19.66 -18.93
C LEU A 198 8.87 -18.44 -18.04
N PHE A 199 8.33 -17.37 -18.60
CA PHE A 199 8.07 -16.11 -17.94
C PHE A 199 6.59 -15.77 -17.96
N ARG A 200 6.12 -15.09 -16.93
CA ARG A 200 4.75 -14.59 -16.83
C ARG A 200 4.77 -13.15 -16.35
N ALA A 201 4.07 -12.28 -17.05
CA ALA A 201 3.83 -10.92 -16.60
C ALA A 201 2.74 -10.91 -15.52
N LYS A 202 2.93 -10.07 -14.51
CA LYS A 202 1.99 -9.90 -13.42
C LYS A 202 1.98 -8.46 -12.94
N ILE A 203 0.79 -7.89 -12.83
CA ILE A 203 0.59 -6.57 -12.21
C ILE A 203 -0.51 -6.65 -11.16
N SER A 204 -0.42 -5.80 -10.15
CA SER A 204 -1.47 -5.66 -9.15
C SER A 204 -1.68 -4.21 -8.78
N PHE A 205 -2.94 -3.80 -8.73
CA PHE A 205 -3.37 -2.44 -8.40
C PHE A 205 -4.80 -2.50 -7.87
N GLU A 206 -5.15 -1.65 -6.90
CA GLU A 206 -6.55 -1.47 -6.48
C GLU A 206 -7.34 -2.76 -6.20
N HIS A 207 -6.71 -3.75 -5.54
CA HIS A 207 -7.25 -5.10 -5.31
C HIS A 207 -7.36 -6.00 -6.54
N ILE A 208 -7.17 -5.49 -7.75
CA ILE A 208 -7.15 -6.25 -9.00
C ILE A 208 -5.76 -6.83 -9.20
N ARG A 209 -5.71 -8.04 -9.74
CA ARG A 209 -4.48 -8.70 -10.17
C ARG A 209 -4.68 -9.20 -11.58
N LEU A 210 -3.78 -8.77 -12.47
CA LEU A 210 -3.74 -9.21 -13.85
C LEU A 210 -2.47 -10.02 -14.06
N TYR A 211 -2.57 -10.98 -14.95
CA TYR A 211 -1.42 -11.79 -15.30
C TYR A 211 -1.57 -12.43 -16.68
N SER A 212 -0.44 -12.66 -17.35
CA SER A 212 -0.39 -13.38 -18.62
C SER A 212 -0.33 -14.90 -18.41
N SER A 213 -0.48 -15.66 -19.50
CA SER A 213 0.01 -17.04 -19.59
C SER A 213 1.54 -17.09 -19.43
N TYR A 214 2.09 -18.28 -19.18
CA TYR A 214 3.53 -18.49 -19.19
C TYR A 214 4.00 -18.59 -20.64
N THR A 215 4.97 -17.76 -21.02
CA THR A 215 5.53 -17.66 -22.37
C THR A 215 7.03 -17.45 -22.33
N PHE A 216 7.66 -17.24 -23.48
CA PHE A 216 9.07 -16.84 -23.54
C PHE A 216 9.26 -15.40 -23.05
N ARG A 217 10.50 -15.05 -22.66
CA ARG A 217 10.77 -13.78 -21.98
C ARG A 217 10.32 -12.56 -22.76
N GLN A 218 10.63 -12.48 -24.06
CA GLN A 218 10.25 -11.34 -24.90
C GLN A 218 8.73 -11.12 -24.90
N MET A 219 7.93 -12.19 -25.10
CA MET A 219 6.46 -12.06 -25.01
C MET A 219 6.00 -11.67 -23.62
N ALA A 220 6.65 -12.16 -22.56
CA ALA A 220 6.30 -11.74 -21.22
C ALA A 220 6.61 -10.24 -20.98
N VAL A 221 7.68 -9.69 -21.57
CA VAL A 221 7.98 -8.24 -21.55
C VAL A 221 6.87 -7.44 -22.21
N GLU A 222 6.46 -7.85 -23.42
CA GLU A 222 5.35 -7.22 -24.15
C GLU A 222 4.02 -7.33 -23.38
N TYR A 223 3.69 -8.50 -22.82
CA TYR A 223 2.54 -8.64 -21.94
C TYR A 223 2.64 -7.74 -20.72
N HIS A 224 3.84 -7.53 -20.17
CA HIS A 224 4.01 -6.60 -19.06
C HIS A 224 3.74 -5.15 -19.47
N ILE A 225 4.20 -4.73 -20.66
CA ILE A 225 3.87 -3.41 -21.23
C ILE A 225 2.35 -3.25 -21.34
N LEU A 226 1.67 -4.23 -21.95
CA LEU A 226 0.22 -4.25 -22.09
C LEU A 226 -0.50 -4.19 -20.73
N LEU A 227 -0.07 -4.99 -19.75
CA LEU A 227 -0.65 -5.00 -18.40
C LEU A 227 -0.45 -3.66 -17.67
N VAL A 228 0.68 -2.98 -17.86
CA VAL A 228 0.92 -1.65 -17.29
C VAL A 228 0.01 -0.61 -17.93
N ARG A 229 -0.14 -0.64 -19.26
CA ARG A 229 -1.05 0.26 -19.98
C ARG A 229 -2.50 0.05 -19.55
N LEU A 230 -2.94 -1.21 -19.46
CA LEU A 230 -4.26 -1.58 -18.96
C LEU A 230 -4.51 -1.08 -17.53
N ARG A 231 -3.51 -1.20 -16.65
CA ARG A 231 -3.59 -0.61 -15.30
C ARG A 231 -3.80 0.91 -15.35
N GLN A 232 -3.06 1.63 -16.19
CA GLN A 232 -3.20 3.08 -16.31
C GLN A 232 -4.62 3.44 -16.74
N LEU A 233 -5.15 2.77 -17.77
CA LEU A 233 -6.52 2.97 -18.24
C LEU A 233 -7.54 2.70 -17.14
N VAL A 234 -7.41 1.61 -16.39
CA VAL A 234 -8.31 1.33 -15.26
C VAL A 234 -8.19 2.42 -14.20
N MET A 235 -6.98 2.85 -13.86
CA MET A 235 -6.78 3.86 -12.81
C MET A 235 -7.28 5.25 -13.21
N MET A 236 -7.24 5.62 -14.49
CA MET A 236 -7.83 6.88 -14.97
C MET A 236 -9.35 6.87 -14.85
N ASN A 237 -9.97 5.74 -15.22
CA ASN A 237 -11.42 5.64 -15.29
C ASN A 237 -12.09 5.23 -13.96
N THR A 238 -11.32 4.74 -12.98
CA THR A 238 -11.87 4.32 -11.66
C THR A 238 -11.62 5.35 -10.55
N GLN A 239 -11.32 6.60 -10.91
CA GLN A 239 -11.15 7.66 -9.91
C GLN A 239 -12.47 7.94 -9.19
N PRO A 240 -12.43 8.20 -7.86
CA PRO A 240 -13.64 8.50 -7.09
C PRO A 240 -14.28 9.80 -7.62
N GLY A 241 -15.44 9.67 -8.26
CA GLY A 241 -16.18 10.77 -8.89
C GLY A 241 -16.34 10.64 -10.42
N ALA A 242 -15.58 9.75 -11.07
CA ALA A 242 -15.90 9.32 -12.43
C ALA A 242 -17.19 8.49 -12.38
N THR A 243 -18.12 8.81 -13.27
CA THR A 243 -19.47 8.26 -13.40
C THR A 243 -19.51 6.73 -13.21
N GLU A 244 -20.47 6.28 -12.39
CA GLU A 244 -20.54 4.91 -11.88
C GLU A 244 -21.00 3.87 -12.93
N SER A 245 -21.26 4.30 -14.16
CA SER A 245 -21.81 3.41 -15.17
C SER A 245 -20.69 2.49 -15.70
N VAL A 246 -20.88 1.20 -15.47
CA VAL A 246 -19.95 0.18 -15.98
C VAL A 246 -19.90 0.19 -17.52
N SER A 247 -20.96 0.69 -18.18
CA SER A 247 -21.00 0.84 -19.64
C SER A 247 -19.95 1.83 -20.13
N GLU A 248 -19.85 3.00 -19.51
CA GLU A 248 -18.85 4.02 -19.86
C GLU A 248 -17.42 3.50 -19.65
N LEU A 249 -17.21 2.71 -18.59
CA LEU A 249 -15.92 2.03 -18.39
C LEU A 249 -15.62 1.09 -19.56
N CYS A 250 -16.58 0.25 -19.97
CA CYS A 250 -16.41 -0.66 -21.10
C CYS A 250 -16.08 0.10 -22.39
N GLU A 251 -16.81 1.17 -22.71
CA GLU A 251 -16.58 2.00 -23.89
C GLU A 251 -15.21 2.68 -23.86
N ALA A 252 -14.84 3.27 -22.71
CA ALA A 252 -13.53 3.88 -22.51
C ALA A 252 -12.39 2.85 -22.66
N PHE A 253 -12.60 1.61 -22.21
CA PHE A 253 -11.65 0.55 -22.48
C PHE A 253 -11.63 0.20 -23.96
N SER A 254 -12.76 -0.09 -24.60
CA SER A 254 -12.79 -0.44 -26.03
C SER A 254 -12.11 0.63 -26.89
N ALA A 255 -12.34 1.92 -26.63
CA ALA A 255 -11.66 3.01 -27.32
C ALA A 255 -10.15 3.01 -27.08
N ALA A 256 -9.72 2.87 -25.83
CA ALA A 256 -8.29 2.83 -25.49
C ALA A 256 -7.58 1.56 -26.00
N PHE A 257 -8.32 0.46 -26.17
CA PHE A 257 -7.83 -0.76 -26.77
C PHE A 257 -7.71 -0.64 -28.28
N ALA A 258 -8.67 0.01 -28.95
CA ALA A 258 -8.53 0.34 -30.37
C ALA A 258 -7.30 1.22 -30.64
N GLU A 259 -6.94 2.13 -29.73
CA GLU A 259 -5.66 2.84 -29.80
C GLU A 259 -4.45 1.91 -29.64
N LEU A 260 -4.53 0.96 -28.71
CA LEU A 260 -3.46 -0.01 -28.46
C LEU A 260 -3.24 -0.98 -29.63
N GLU A 261 -4.29 -1.32 -30.37
CA GLU A 261 -4.21 -2.11 -31.60
C GLU A 261 -3.59 -1.34 -32.77
N ARG A 262 -3.77 -0.02 -32.83
CA ARG A 262 -3.16 0.84 -33.86
C ARG A 262 -1.67 1.06 -33.64
N GLU A 263 -1.19 0.95 -32.40
CA GLU A 263 0.24 1.07 -32.14
C GLU A 263 0.99 -0.17 -32.67
N PRO A 264 2.02 0.01 -33.53
CA PRO A 264 2.83 -1.08 -34.08
C PRO A 264 3.67 -1.82 -33.02
N VAL A 265 3.56 -1.36 -31.77
CA VAL A 265 4.22 -1.85 -30.55
C VAL A 265 3.90 -3.33 -30.32
N VAL A 266 2.76 -3.82 -30.80
CA VAL A 266 2.31 -5.20 -30.59
C VAL A 266 2.31 -5.95 -31.93
N ASN A 267 3.51 -6.29 -32.44
CA ASN A 267 3.66 -7.32 -33.49
C ASN A 267 3.21 -8.73 -33.02
N MET A 268 2.54 -8.84 -31.88
CA MET A 268 1.87 -10.05 -31.44
C MET A 268 0.53 -10.21 -32.19
N ARG A 269 0.56 -10.51 -33.49
CA ARG A 269 -0.65 -11.08 -34.10
C ARG A 269 -0.91 -12.45 -33.45
N PRO A 270 -2.08 -12.67 -32.82
CA PRO A 270 -2.45 -14.00 -32.36
C PRO A 270 -2.40 -14.94 -33.58
N ARG A 271 -1.54 -15.97 -33.54
CA ARG A 271 -1.37 -16.93 -34.66
C ARG A 271 -2.67 -17.65 -35.04
N SER A 272 -3.70 -17.59 -34.20
CA SER A 272 -4.92 -18.39 -34.30
C SER A 272 -6.11 -17.68 -34.97
N CYS A 273 -5.98 -16.43 -35.41
CA CYS A 273 -7.13 -15.65 -35.93
C CYS A 273 -7.18 -15.51 -37.45
N LEU A 274 -6.48 -16.35 -38.22
CA LEU A 274 -6.41 -16.24 -39.68
C LEU A 274 -7.71 -16.55 -40.45
N GLY A 275 -8.84 -16.81 -39.77
CA GLY A 275 -10.06 -17.33 -40.41
C GLY A 275 -11.32 -16.47 -40.32
N SER A 276 -11.38 -15.39 -39.52
CA SER A 276 -12.59 -14.58 -39.44
C SER A 276 -12.27 -13.16 -39.02
N GLN A 277 -12.42 -12.22 -39.95
CA GLN A 277 -12.32 -10.77 -39.70
C GLN A 277 -13.55 -10.22 -38.97
N SER A 278 -14.35 -11.07 -38.33
CA SER A 278 -15.46 -10.60 -37.51
C SER A 278 -14.88 -9.70 -36.42
N GLU A 279 -15.25 -8.42 -36.47
CA GLU A 279 -14.77 -7.37 -35.60
C GLU A 279 -15.03 -7.75 -34.14
N CYS A 280 -13.99 -8.27 -33.49
CA CYS A 280 -14.00 -8.64 -32.09
C CYS A 280 -13.97 -7.34 -31.26
N HIS A 281 -15.12 -6.68 -31.11
CA HIS A 281 -15.25 -5.49 -30.25
C HIS A 281 -15.32 -5.84 -28.75
N ASP A 282 -15.33 -7.14 -28.39
CA ASP A 282 -15.33 -7.54 -26.98
C ASP A 282 -13.91 -7.61 -26.41
N LEU A 283 -13.61 -6.64 -25.55
CA LEU A 283 -12.42 -6.58 -24.71
C LEU A 283 -12.08 -7.92 -24.03
N ASN A 284 -13.09 -8.65 -23.57
CA ASN A 284 -12.85 -9.91 -22.86
C ASN A 284 -12.29 -10.98 -23.79
N HIS A 285 -12.81 -11.05 -25.02
CA HIS A 285 -12.31 -11.96 -26.03
C HIS A 285 -10.88 -11.58 -26.43
N PHE A 286 -10.59 -10.28 -26.64
CA PHE A 286 -9.23 -9.79 -26.85
C PHE A 286 -8.29 -10.26 -25.72
N LEU A 287 -8.58 -9.92 -24.46
CA LEU A 287 -7.71 -10.28 -23.33
C LEU A 287 -7.53 -11.81 -23.21
N GLN A 288 -8.57 -12.58 -23.51
CA GLN A 288 -8.51 -14.04 -23.53
C GLN A 288 -7.60 -14.57 -24.66
N GLN A 289 -7.64 -13.98 -25.85
CA GLN A 289 -6.73 -14.33 -26.96
C GLN A 289 -5.26 -14.09 -26.59
N TYR A 290 -4.96 -13.03 -25.85
CA TYR A 290 -3.61 -12.77 -25.32
C TYR A 290 -3.28 -13.58 -24.04
N GLY A 291 -4.18 -14.47 -23.60
CA GLY A 291 -4.01 -15.28 -22.40
C GLY A 291 -3.93 -14.45 -21.11
N ILE A 292 -4.44 -13.22 -21.13
CA ILE A 292 -4.51 -12.35 -19.96
C ILE A 292 -5.69 -12.80 -19.10
N ARG A 293 -5.40 -13.01 -17.82
CA ARG A 293 -6.35 -13.46 -16.82
C ARG A 293 -6.38 -12.47 -15.67
N SER A 294 -7.57 -12.24 -15.14
CA SER A 294 -7.79 -11.26 -14.07
C SER A 294 -8.53 -11.89 -12.89
N TYR A 295 -8.21 -11.42 -11.68
CA TYR A 295 -8.96 -11.75 -10.48
C TYR A 295 -8.83 -10.64 -9.45
N LEU A 296 -9.79 -10.60 -8.54
CA LEU A 296 -9.85 -9.68 -7.43
C LEU A 296 -9.21 -10.30 -6.19
N SER A 297 -8.54 -9.49 -5.37
CA SER A 297 -7.93 -9.88 -4.10
C SER A 297 -8.05 -8.75 -3.07
N ILE A 298 -9.14 -8.76 -2.31
CA ILE A 298 -9.44 -7.77 -1.27
C ILE A 298 -8.92 -8.25 0.08
N HIS A 299 -8.30 -7.34 0.82
CA HIS A 299 -7.86 -7.61 2.19
C HIS A 299 -9.01 -7.31 3.17
N ALA A 300 -9.64 -8.37 3.71
CA ALA A 300 -10.80 -8.27 4.61
C ALA A 300 -10.37 -8.19 6.08
N ALA A 301 -9.27 -7.50 6.38
CA ALA A 301 -8.62 -7.61 7.68
C ALA A 301 -9.44 -7.14 8.88
N ARG A 302 -10.40 -6.26 8.63
CA ARG A 302 -11.35 -5.78 9.64
C ARG A 302 -12.18 -6.93 10.22
N TRP A 303 -12.45 -7.97 9.44
CA TRP A 303 -13.36 -9.06 9.79
C TRP A 303 -12.64 -10.41 9.89
N LEU A 304 -11.73 -10.69 8.96
CA LEU A 304 -11.05 -11.98 8.80
C LEU A 304 -9.55 -11.95 9.18
N GLY A 305 -9.08 -10.88 9.84
CA GLY A 305 -7.70 -10.82 10.35
C GLY A 305 -6.65 -10.52 9.27
N SER A 306 -5.80 -11.48 8.90
CA SER A 306 -4.79 -11.30 7.83
C SER A 306 -5.19 -11.94 6.51
N THR A 307 -6.44 -12.41 6.41
CA THR A 307 -6.93 -13.18 5.28
C THR A 307 -7.30 -12.27 4.11
N HIS A 308 -6.91 -12.69 2.90
CA HIS A 308 -7.35 -12.09 1.66
C HIS A 308 -8.54 -12.88 1.10
N VAL A 309 -9.60 -12.17 0.75
CA VAL A 309 -10.69 -12.70 -0.07
C VAL A 309 -10.25 -12.58 -1.52
N SER A 310 -10.28 -13.67 -2.27
CA SER A 310 -9.93 -13.65 -3.70
C SER A 310 -11.09 -14.16 -4.52
N SER A 311 -11.35 -13.52 -5.66
CA SER A 311 -12.33 -13.99 -6.63
C SER A 311 -11.76 -15.16 -7.45
N PRO A 312 -12.64 -15.94 -8.10
CA PRO A 312 -12.26 -16.73 -9.26
C PRO A 312 -11.62 -15.86 -10.35
N VAL A 313 -10.97 -16.52 -11.31
CA VAL A 313 -10.47 -15.86 -12.51
C VAL A 313 -11.67 -15.52 -13.39
N LEU A 314 -11.84 -14.24 -13.70
CA LEU A 314 -12.98 -13.72 -14.45
C LEU A 314 -12.47 -12.79 -15.56
N PRO A 315 -13.31 -12.49 -16.56
CA PRO A 315 -13.06 -11.40 -17.49
C PRO A 315 -12.85 -10.07 -16.77
N LEU A 316 -12.06 -9.15 -17.34
CA LEU A 316 -11.65 -7.92 -16.65
C LEU A 316 -12.86 -7.06 -16.28
N VAL A 317 -13.81 -6.94 -17.20
CA VAL A 317 -15.05 -6.18 -17.00
C VAL A 317 -15.81 -6.70 -15.78
N ASP A 318 -15.89 -8.02 -15.63
CA ASP A 318 -16.57 -8.64 -14.49
C ASP A 318 -15.80 -8.47 -13.18
N VAL A 319 -14.46 -8.49 -13.23
CA VAL A 319 -13.63 -8.17 -12.07
C VAL A 319 -13.84 -6.73 -11.61
N LEU A 320 -14.04 -5.78 -12.53
CA LEU A 320 -14.32 -4.38 -12.20
C LEU A 320 -15.72 -4.22 -11.58
N LYS A 321 -16.76 -4.83 -12.17
CA LYS A 321 -18.12 -4.89 -11.61
C LYS A 321 -18.10 -5.43 -10.19
N LEU A 322 -17.44 -6.58 -10.02
CA LEU A 322 -17.32 -7.26 -8.75
C LEU A 322 -16.54 -6.43 -7.72
N ARG A 323 -15.46 -5.74 -8.14
CA ARG A 323 -14.71 -4.81 -7.27
C ARG A 323 -15.64 -3.72 -6.75
N HIS A 324 -16.40 -3.07 -7.63
CA HIS A 324 -17.34 -2.02 -7.24
C HIS A 324 -18.37 -2.56 -6.22
N GLN A 325 -19.02 -3.68 -6.53
CA GLN A 325 -20.00 -4.32 -5.64
C GLN A 325 -19.40 -4.66 -4.27
N LEU A 326 -18.21 -5.26 -4.21
CA LEU A 326 -17.57 -5.64 -2.94
C LEU A 326 -17.07 -4.43 -2.15
N LEU A 327 -16.63 -3.34 -2.81
CA LEU A 327 -16.24 -2.12 -2.12
C LEU A 327 -17.46 -1.37 -1.55
N LEU A 328 -18.57 -1.32 -2.30
CA LEU A 328 -19.85 -0.79 -1.84
C LEU A 328 -20.37 -1.61 -0.64
N ALA A 329 -20.45 -2.93 -0.78
CA ALA A 329 -20.89 -3.81 0.30
C ALA A 329 -19.97 -3.71 1.53
N ARG A 330 -18.67 -3.48 1.31
CA ARG A 330 -17.69 -3.26 2.39
C ARG A 330 -17.90 -1.97 3.16
N SER A 331 -18.39 -0.91 2.52
CA SER A 331 -18.70 0.34 3.23
C SER A 331 -19.94 0.17 4.11
N GLN A 332 -20.89 -0.67 3.70
CA GLN A 332 -22.14 -0.94 4.41
C GLN A 332 -21.97 -1.86 5.64
N GLY A 333 -21.01 -2.80 5.62
CA GLY A 333 -20.74 -3.63 6.80
C GLY A 333 -20.19 -5.01 6.48
N TRP A 334 -20.21 -5.90 7.49
CA TRP A 334 -19.76 -7.29 7.30
C TRP A 334 -20.79 -8.13 6.55
N GLU A 335 -22.06 -8.09 6.95
CA GLU A 335 -23.09 -8.95 6.33
C GLU A 335 -23.28 -8.63 4.83
N PRO A 336 -23.45 -7.37 4.38
CA PRO A 336 -23.56 -7.08 2.95
C PRO A 336 -22.32 -7.53 2.17
N PHE A 337 -21.12 -7.30 2.73
CA PHE A 337 -19.87 -7.73 2.11
C PHE A 337 -19.79 -9.25 1.98
N ARG A 338 -20.18 -9.97 3.03
CA ARG A 338 -20.22 -11.42 3.06
C ARG A 338 -21.22 -11.94 2.03
N ASP A 339 -22.42 -11.38 1.96
CA ASP A 339 -23.45 -11.81 1.01
C ASP A 339 -23.02 -11.59 -0.43
N ALA A 340 -22.45 -10.43 -0.75
CA ALA A 340 -21.88 -10.15 -2.07
C ALA A 340 -20.74 -11.13 -2.41
N TRP A 341 -19.87 -11.42 -1.44
CA TRP A 341 -18.78 -12.37 -1.62
C TRP A 341 -19.28 -13.82 -1.83
N LEU A 342 -20.25 -14.27 -1.03
CA LEU A 342 -20.85 -15.61 -1.18
C LEU A 342 -21.61 -15.73 -2.50
N GLY A 343 -22.35 -14.69 -2.90
CA GLY A 343 -23.01 -14.64 -4.21
C GLY A 343 -22.04 -14.83 -5.37
N MET A 344 -20.87 -14.20 -5.30
CA MET A 344 -19.79 -14.41 -6.27
C MET A 344 -19.26 -15.85 -6.27
N MET A 345 -19.01 -16.44 -5.10
CA MET A 345 -18.51 -17.81 -4.99
C MET A 345 -19.52 -18.84 -5.52
N ARG A 346 -20.82 -18.59 -5.38
CA ARG A 346 -21.88 -19.47 -5.87
C ARG A 346 -22.06 -19.42 -7.38
N LYS A 347 -21.92 -18.23 -7.98
CA LYS A 347 -22.02 -18.03 -9.44
C LYS A 347 -20.90 -18.68 -10.22
N THR A 348 -19.77 -18.95 -9.57
CA THR A 348 -18.68 -19.66 -10.23
C THR A 348 -18.83 -21.15 -9.96
N GLU A 349 -19.31 -21.86 -10.98
CA GLU A 349 -19.37 -23.33 -11.06
C GLU A 349 -17.97 -23.99 -11.06
N SER A 350 -16.96 -23.28 -10.60
CA SER A 350 -15.60 -23.78 -10.54
C SER A 350 -15.54 -25.01 -9.64
N PRO A 351 -14.72 -26.02 -9.97
CA PRO A 351 -14.53 -27.27 -9.21
C PRO A 351 -13.96 -27.08 -7.78
N GLY A 352 -13.93 -25.84 -7.28
CA GLY A 352 -13.61 -25.49 -5.90
C GLY A 352 -14.83 -25.40 -4.99
N ARG A 353 -15.93 -26.12 -5.27
CA ARG A 353 -17.13 -26.14 -4.42
C ARG A 353 -16.78 -26.44 -2.95
N ASP A 354 -15.81 -27.33 -2.73
CA ASP A 354 -15.29 -27.67 -1.40
C ASP A 354 -14.55 -26.51 -0.71
N ARG A 355 -13.88 -25.64 -1.47
CA ARG A 355 -13.29 -24.43 -0.92
C ARG A 355 -14.38 -23.40 -0.60
N ALA A 356 -15.38 -23.26 -1.45
CA ALA A 356 -16.49 -22.35 -1.21
C ALA A 356 -17.25 -22.74 0.06
N THR A 357 -17.54 -24.03 0.26
CA THR A 357 -18.17 -24.53 1.49
C THR A 357 -17.28 -24.35 2.72
N ALA A 358 -15.98 -24.63 2.63
CA ALA A 358 -15.04 -24.36 3.73
C ALA A 358 -14.98 -22.86 4.09
N PHE A 359 -15.04 -21.97 3.08
CA PHE A 359 -15.10 -20.53 3.31
C PHE A 359 -16.46 -20.08 3.84
N GLU A 360 -17.57 -20.67 3.39
CA GLU A 360 -18.91 -20.43 3.94
C GLU A 360 -18.96 -20.80 5.43
N GLN A 361 -18.36 -21.93 5.79
CA GLN A 361 -18.20 -22.36 7.19
C GLN A 361 -17.31 -21.41 8.00
N GLU A 362 -16.27 -20.84 7.40
CA GLU A 362 -15.43 -19.85 8.09
C GLU A 362 -16.13 -18.49 8.19
N ALA A 363 -16.91 -18.10 7.19
CA ALA A 363 -17.65 -16.84 7.14
C ALA A 363 -18.90 -16.84 8.04
N THR A 364 -19.51 -18.01 8.27
CA THR A 364 -20.62 -18.19 9.22
C THR A 364 -20.17 -18.16 10.68
N LYS A 365 -18.88 -18.39 10.97
CA LYS A 365 -18.38 -18.25 12.34
C LYS A 365 -18.55 -16.79 12.78
N PRO A 366 -19.29 -16.52 13.87
CA PRO A 366 -19.46 -15.16 14.37
C PRO A 366 -18.08 -14.53 14.58
N CYS A 367 -17.87 -13.31 14.08
CA CYS A 367 -16.58 -12.63 13.94
C CYS A 367 -15.68 -12.76 15.20
N ARG A 368 -14.98 -13.89 15.33
CA ARG A 368 -14.16 -14.21 16.50
C ARG A 368 -12.99 -13.23 16.59
N TRP A 369 -12.56 -12.66 15.47
CA TRP A 369 -11.39 -11.78 15.38
C TRP A 369 -11.68 -10.36 15.83
N GLY A 370 -12.79 -9.76 15.36
CA GLY A 370 -13.27 -8.48 15.85
C GLY A 370 -13.55 -8.55 17.35
N CYS A 371 -14.23 -9.62 17.79
CA CYS A 371 -14.48 -9.87 19.20
C CYS A 371 -13.19 -10.07 20.00
N LYS A 372 -12.19 -10.83 19.52
CA LYS A 372 -10.91 -11.03 20.25
C LYS A 372 -10.11 -9.74 20.39
N LYS A 373 -10.00 -8.91 19.34
CA LYS A 373 -9.22 -7.67 19.42
C LYS A 373 -9.94 -6.63 20.29
N ARG A 374 -11.27 -6.54 20.17
CA ARG A 374 -12.11 -5.67 21.01
C ARG A 374 -12.12 -6.16 22.47
N ARG A 375 -12.19 -7.47 22.69
CA ARG A 375 -12.05 -8.13 24.01
C ARG A 375 -10.67 -7.88 24.63
N ARG A 376 -9.59 -7.98 23.87
CA ARG A 376 -8.25 -7.63 24.37
C ARG A 376 -8.12 -6.15 24.72
N ALA A 377 -8.74 -5.27 23.94
CA ALA A 377 -8.77 -3.85 24.24
C ALA A 377 -9.58 -3.56 25.52
N THR A 378 -10.74 -4.18 25.69
CA THR A 378 -11.54 -4.06 26.93
C THR A 378 -10.87 -4.73 28.12
N GLU A 379 -10.23 -5.89 27.95
CA GLU A 379 -9.44 -6.54 29.01
C GLU A 379 -8.24 -5.68 29.41
N ALA A 380 -7.54 -5.05 28.46
CA ALA A 380 -6.45 -4.13 28.76
C ALA A 380 -6.95 -2.87 29.48
N LEU A 381 -8.08 -2.32 29.08
CA LEU A 381 -8.72 -1.19 29.75
C LEU A 381 -9.16 -1.56 31.17
N ASN A 382 -9.84 -2.69 31.34
CA ASN A 382 -10.27 -3.19 32.65
C ASN A 382 -9.06 -3.46 33.56
N LYS A 383 -7.97 -4.01 33.03
CA LYS A 383 -6.72 -4.22 33.77
C LYS A 383 -6.04 -2.90 34.15
N ALA A 384 -6.10 -1.87 33.31
CA ALA A 384 -5.63 -0.53 33.64
C ALA A 384 -6.47 0.13 34.74
N MET A 385 -7.80 0.03 34.65
CA MET A 385 -8.72 0.53 35.68
C MET A 385 -8.55 -0.21 37.01
N ALA A 386 -8.34 -1.52 36.98
CA ALA A 386 -8.07 -2.31 38.18
C ALA A 386 -6.77 -1.87 38.87
N ARG A 387 -5.69 -1.65 38.10
CA ARG A 387 -4.41 -1.12 38.62
C ARG A 387 -4.55 0.26 39.25
N GLN A 388 -5.43 1.10 38.71
CA GLN A 388 -5.69 2.43 39.26
C GLN A 388 -6.44 2.35 40.61
N LYS A 389 -7.37 1.39 40.74
CA LYS A 389 -8.09 1.14 42.00
C LYS A 389 -7.23 0.44 43.05
N SER A 390 -6.30 -0.41 42.64
CA SER A 390 -5.46 -1.20 43.54
C SER A 390 -4.14 -0.54 43.91
N GLN A 391 -3.90 0.73 43.57
CA GLN A 391 -2.85 1.54 44.21
C GLN A 391 -3.37 1.98 45.59
N PRO A 392 -2.98 1.30 46.69
CA PRO A 392 -3.43 1.66 48.02
C PRO A 392 -2.61 2.86 48.45
N GLY A 393 -3.26 4.01 48.56
CA GLY A 393 -2.78 5.14 49.35
C GLY A 393 -1.30 5.49 49.19
N LEU A 394 -0.89 5.94 47.99
CA LEU A 394 0.11 7.01 47.97
C LEU A 394 -0.58 8.23 48.59
N ARG A 395 -0.57 8.27 49.93
CA ARG A 395 -0.96 9.45 50.69
C ARG A 395 -0.14 10.59 50.09
N PRO A 396 -0.78 11.69 49.65
CA PRO A 396 -0.02 12.87 49.28
C PRO A 396 0.83 13.20 50.49
N ARG A 397 2.16 13.13 50.32
CA ARG A 397 3.10 13.61 51.33
C ARG A 397 2.85 15.11 51.39
N VAL A 398 2.01 15.52 52.34
CA VAL A 398 1.78 16.93 52.66
C VAL A 398 3.09 17.42 53.25
N SER A 399 3.99 17.87 52.39
CA SER A 399 5.04 18.79 52.79
C SER A 399 4.34 20.09 53.11
N GLY A 400 4.13 20.34 54.40
CA GLY A 400 3.55 21.58 54.90
C GLY A 400 4.41 22.76 54.48
N THR A 401 3.86 23.60 53.61
CA THR A 401 4.19 25.02 53.56
C THR A 401 2.93 25.77 53.99
N PRO A 402 2.99 26.55 55.09
CA PRO A 402 1.85 27.30 55.55
C PRO A 402 1.68 28.57 54.71
N GLY A 403 0.42 28.90 54.42
CA GLY A 403 0.02 30.25 54.02
C GLY A 403 -0.20 30.43 52.52
N THR A 404 -1.44 30.24 52.07
CA THR A 404 -2.29 31.34 51.55
C THR A 404 -3.65 30.79 51.15
N SER A 405 -4.68 31.38 51.74
CA SER A 405 -6.10 31.20 51.45
C SER A 405 -6.43 31.63 50.02
N GLY A 406 -7.18 30.82 49.27
CA GLY A 406 -7.78 31.26 48.01
C GLY A 406 -8.44 30.15 47.19
N ALA A 407 -9.77 30.07 47.28
CA ALA A 407 -10.71 29.54 46.28
C ALA A 407 -10.55 28.06 45.83
N SER A 408 -11.22 27.15 46.54
CA SER A 408 -11.49 25.79 46.08
C SER A 408 -12.62 25.77 45.03
N GLY A 409 -12.27 25.58 43.76
CA GLY A 409 -13.21 25.41 42.65
C GLY A 409 -13.50 23.94 42.27
N PRO A 410 -14.65 23.65 41.61
CA PRO A 410 -15.25 22.31 41.41
C PRO A 410 -14.61 21.46 40.29
N ALA A 411 -13.28 21.47 40.17
CA ALA A 411 -12.60 20.82 39.04
C ALA A 411 -12.45 19.29 39.16
N LYS A 412 -12.55 18.73 40.38
CA LYS A 412 -12.36 17.28 40.61
C LYS A 412 -13.61 16.45 40.26
N ASP A 413 -14.80 17.02 40.36
CA ASP A 413 -16.05 16.30 40.06
C ASP A 413 -16.27 16.13 38.55
N MET A 414 -15.88 17.10 37.72
CA MET A 414 -16.01 17.00 36.25
C MET A 414 -15.15 15.88 35.63
N ALA A 415 -14.02 15.52 36.24
CA ALA A 415 -13.16 14.45 35.71
C ALA A 415 -13.80 13.06 35.91
N VAL A 416 -14.46 12.85 37.07
CA VAL A 416 -15.20 11.62 37.37
C VAL A 416 -16.45 11.53 36.50
N GLU A 417 -17.11 12.65 36.24
CA GLU A 417 -18.30 12.71 35.39
C GLU A 417 -17.98 12.42 33.91
N ARG A 418 -16.87 12.97 33.38
CA ARG A 418 -16.40 12.68 32.00
C ARG A 418 -16.05 11.20 31.80
N LEU A 419 -15.52 10.52 32.82
CA LEU A 419 -15.24 9.07 32.77
C LEU A 419 -16.53 8.23 32.78
N LYS A 420 -17.57 8.65 33.53
CA LYS A 420 -18.89 7.99 33.52
C LYS A 420 -19.57 8.13 32.16
N VAL A 421 -19.51 9.31 31.53
CA VAL A 421 -20.08 9.56 30.20
C VAL A 421 -19.41 8.69 29.13
N ALA A 422 -18.08 8.54 29.16
CA ALA A 422 -17.35 7.69 28.21
C ALA A 422 -17.69 6.19 28.36
N SER A 423 -17.88 5.71 29.59
CA SER A 423 -18.32 4.34 29.89
C SER A 423 -19.75 4.08 29.37
N CYS A 424 -20.66 5.03 29.59
CA CYS A 424 -22.05 4.92 29.16
C CYS A 424 -22.17 4.93 27.62
N ALA A 425 -21.34 5.73 26.93
CA ALA A 425 -21.29 5.75 25.46
C ALA A 425 -20.79 4.43 24.86
N THR A 426 -19.86 3.74 25.52
CA THR A 426 -19.36 2.43 25.07
C THR A 426 -20.37 1.30 25.30
N GLU A 427 -21.13 1.34 26.40
CA GLU A 427 -22.23 0.39 26.64
C GLU A 427 -23.41 0.60 25.68
N ARG A 428 -23.77 1.85 25.35
CA ARG A 428 -24.79 2.13 24.33
C ARG A 428 -24.36 1.65 22.94
N ALA A 429 -23.09 1.80 22.58
CA ALA A 429 -22.57 1.26 21.32
C ALA A 429 -22.58 -0.28 21.28
N LEU A 430 -22.37 -0.95 22.42
CA LEU A 430 -22.52 -2.40 22.56
C LEU A 430 -23.99 -2.86 22.49
N ALA A 431 -24.89 -2.11 23.13
CA ALA A 431 -26.33 -2.36 23.07
C ALA A 431 -26.91 -2.15 21.67
N ALA A 432 -26.46 -1.14 20.93
CA ALA A 432 -26.86 -0.90 19.54
C ALA A 432 -26.40 -2.02 18.58
N CYS A 433 -25.21 -2.60 18.81
CA CYS A 433 -24.74 -3.76 18.06
C CYS A 433 -25.49 -5.06 18.41
N ASN A 434 -26.02 -5.20 19.62
CA ASN A 434 -26.77 -6.39 20.05
C ASN A 434 -28.28 -6.27 19.78
N GLY A 435 -28.84 -5.05 19.78
CA GLY A 435 -30.26 -4.77 19.58
C GLY A 435 -30.73 -5.02 18.14
N THR A 436 -29.85 -4.82 17.15
CA THR A 436 -30.09 -5.21 15.74
C THR A 436 -30.21 -6.72 15.56
N ARG A 437 -29.72 -7.52 16.51
CA ARG A 437 -29.78 -8.99 16.47
C ARG A 437 -31.13 -9.57 16.91
N ARG A 438 -31.97 -8.81 17.63
CA ARG A 438 -33.28 -9.29 18.13
C ARG A 438 -34.48 -8.88 17.28
N ARG A 439 -34.37 -7.87 16.41
CA ARG A 439 -35.49 -7.42 15.56
C ARG A 439 -35.64 -8.19 14.23
N GLY A 440 -34.71 -9.07 13.87
CA GLY A 440 -34.73 -9.80 12.60
C GLY A 440 -35.36 -11.21 12.62
N ILE A 441 -35.88 -11.71 13.75
CA ILE A 441 -36.39 -13.11 13.88
C ILE A 441 -37.91 -13.17 14.10
N ARG A 442 -38.66 -12.07 13.93
CA ARG A 442 -40.13 -12.08 13.97
C ARG A 442 -40.72 -11.35 12.77
N SER A 443 -40.74 -12.00 11.60
CA SER A 443 -41.76 -11.74 10.57
C SER A 443 -41.63 -12.76 9.44
N THR A 444 -42.21 -13.95 9.62
CA THR A 444 -42.76 -14.82 8.57
C THR A 444 -43.54 -15.96 9.23
N ARG A 445 -44.67 -15.64 9.86
CA ARG A 445 -45.78 -16.59 9.97
C ARG A 445 -46.81 -16.15 8.94
N ARG A 446 -46.93 -16.92 7.86
CA ARG A 446 -48.09 -16.87 6.95
C ARG A 446 -49.32 -17.36 7.71
N PRO A 447 -50.49 -16.70 7.62
CA PRO A 447 -51.76 -17.38 7.81
C PRO A 447 -52.12 -18.17 6.54
N GLY A 448 -53.04 -19.12 6.71
CA GLY A 448 -53.42 -20.17 5.75
C GLY A 448 -54.00 -19.69 4.44
#